data_AF-A0A357FYJ9-F1
#
_entry.id   AF-A0A357FYJ9-F1
#
_cell.length_a   1.000
_cell.length_b   1.000
_cell.length_c   1.000
_cell.angle_alpha   90.00
_cell.angle_beta   90.00
_cell.angle_gamma   90.00
#
_symmetry.space_group_name_H-M   'P 1'
#
loop_
_entity.id
_entity.type
_entity.pdbx_description
1 polymer ?
#
loop_
_entity_poly.entity_id
_entity_poly.type
_entity_poly.pdbx_seq_one_letter_code
_entity_poly.pdbx_strand_id
1 'polypeptide(L)'
;MSKSQNRYNGIDPYVVSQVRYHSRQMLRHHTMAGMEIEDIEQELMLDYLSRIQAFDPEKSCRNTFIDRILRHKCAAMIKAAKAEKRNNGFQATSLDS
;
A
#
# COMPACT_ATOMS: atom_id res chain seq x y z
N MET A 1 -3.37 19.54 2.41
CA MET A 1 -2.85 18.19 2.12
C MET A 1 -1.49 18.37 1.47
N SER A 2 -0.43 17.82 2.06
CA SER A 2 0.89 17.80 1.42
C SER A 2 0.76 17.11 0.05
N LYS A 3 1.36 17.70 -0.99
CA LYS A 3 1.47 17.05 -2.30
C LYS A 3 2.68 16.12 -2.24
N SER A 4 2.46 14.85 -2.60
CA SER A 4 3.53 13.87 -2.76
C SER A 4 4.68 14.42 -3.61
N GLN A 5 5.91 14.27 -3.12
CA GLN A 5 7.13 14.60 -3.84
C GLN A 5 7.62 13.47 -4.77
N ASN A 6 7.00 12.28 -4.71
CA ASN A 6 7.41 11.15 -5.52
C ASN A 6 7.25 11.43 -7.03
N ARG A 7 8.30 11.12 -7.79
CA ARG A 7 8.36 11.29 -9.23
C ARG A 7 8.34 9.92 -9.90
N TYR A 8 7.39 9.71 -10.80
CA TYR A 8 7.17 8.44 -11.49
C TYR A 8 7.40 8.57 -13.00
N ASN A 9 8.43 9.32 -13.39
CA ASN A 9 8.77 9.53 -14.79
C ASN A 9 9.05 8.16 -15.45
N GLY A 10 8.45 7.92 -16.61
CA GLY A 10 8.57 6.63 -17.31
C GLY A 10 7.61 5.54 -16.85
N ILE A 11 6.80 5.79 -15.81
CA ILE A 11 5.69 4.90 -15.42
C ILE A 11 4.41 5.33 -16.13
N ASP A 12 3.61 4.34 -16.51
CA ASP A 12 2.28 4.54 -17.09
C ASP A 12 1.42 5.51 -16.22
N PRO A 13 0.94 6.64 -16.78
CA PRO A 13 0.13 7.61 -16.05
C PRO A 13 -1.12 7.03 -15.40
N TYR A 14 -1.72 5.99 -15.99
CA TYR A 14 -2.85 5.29 -15.40
C TYR A 14 -2.45 4.65 -14.07
N VAL A 15 -1.32 3.94 -14.02
CA VAL A 15 -0.81 3.31 -12.80
C VAL A 15 -0.54 4.36 -11.73
N VAL A 16 0.13 5.45 -12.09
CA VAL A 16 0.40 6.56 -11.17
C VAL A 16 -0.90 7.16 -10.60
N SER A 17 -1.94 7.29 -11.43
CA SER A 17 -3.24 7.78 -10.99
C SER A 17 -3.89 6.84 -9.96
N GLN A 18 -3.80 5.52 -10.17
CA GLN A 18 -4.35 4.52 -9.27
C GLN A 18 -3.58 4.47 -7.94
N VAL A 19 -2.23 4.48 -7.99
CA VAL A 19 -1.38 4.53 -6.79
C VAL A 19 -1.73 5.74 -5.93
N ARG A 20 -1.82 6.93 -6.54
CA ARG A 20 -2.20 8.16 -5.84
C ARG A 20 -3.62 8.12 -5.29
N TYR A 21 -4.56 7.53 -6.04
CA TYR A 21 -5.94 7.37 -5.59
C TYR A 21 -6.01 6.49 -4.35
N HIS A 22 -5.42 5.29 -4.38
CA HIS A 22 -5.42 4.36 -3.25
C HIS A 22 -4.66 4.93 -2.05
N SER A 23 -3.54 5.62 -2.26
CA SER A 23 -2.77 6.24 -1.17
C SER A 23 -3.59 7.28 -0.41
N ARG A 24 -4.38 8.11 -1.12
CA ARG A 24 -5.31 9.04 -0.47
C ARG A 24 -6.41 8.34 0.31
N GLN A 25 -6.92 7.20 -0.16
CA GLN A 25 -7.92 6.43 0.59
C GLN A 25 -7.30 5.82 1.86
N MET A 26 -6.09 5.30 1.76
CA MET A 26 -5.34 4.71 2.86
C MET A 26 -5.00 5.74 3.94
N LEU A 27 -4.58 6.94 3.56
CA LEU A 27 -4.27 8.02 4.51
C LEU A 27 -5.48 8.42 5.38
N ARG A 28 -6.70 8.25 4.87
CA ARG A 28 -7.95 8.51 5.61
C ARG A 28 -8.30 7.39 6.59
N HIS A 29 -7.61 6.25 6.54
CA HIS A 29 -7.90 5.10 7.37
C HIS A 29 -7.14 5.19 8.71
N HIS A 30 -7.85 5.11 9.83
CA HIS A 30 -7.29 5.28 11.19
C HIS A 30 -6.10 4.35 11.54
N THR A 31 -5.99 3.18 10.90
CA THR A 31 -4.85 2.27 11.11
C THR A 31 -3.56 2.77 10.47
N MET A 32 -3.66 3.67 9.50
CA MET A 32 -2.52 4.28 8.80
C MET A 32 -2.10 5.62 9.44
N ALA A 33 -2.66 5.96 10.61
CA ALA A 33 -2.26 7.17 11.33
C ALA A 33 -0.76 7.13 11.64
N GLY A 34 -0.03 8.18 11.23
CA GLY A 34 1.42 8.30 11.37
C GLY A 34 2.23 7.91 10.13
N MET A 35 1.60 7.42 9.06
CA MET A 35 2.26 7.26 7.76
C MET A 35 2.10 8.50 6.90
N GLU A 36 3.15 8.86 6.16
CA GLU A 36 3.05 9.92 5.15
C GLU A 36 2.49 9.38 3.84
N ILE A 37 1.92 10.27 3.00
CA ILE A 37 1.35 9.84 1.72
C ILE A 37 2.42 9.28 0.79
N GLU A 38 3.64 9.82 0.85
CA GLU A 38 4.79 9.37 0.09
C GLU A 38 5.17 7.93 0.40
N ASP A 39 5.12 7.52 1.68
CA ASP A 39 5.44 6.16 2.12
C ASP A 39 4.41 5.17 1.54
N ILE A 40 3.12 5.52 1.63
CA ILE A 40 2.04 4.68 1.10
C ILE A 40 2.19 4.54 -0.42
N GLU A 41 2.47 5.64 -1.13
CA GLU A 41 2.65 5.59 -2.58
C GLU A 41 3.84 4.72 -2.98
N GLN A 42 4.96 4.79 -2.25
CA GLN A 42 6.14 3.96 -2.51
C GLN A 42 5.83 2.48 -2.30
N GLU A 43 5.19 2.11 -1.19
CA GLU A 43 4.78 0.73 -0.91
C GLU A 43 3.88 0.15 -2.00
N LEU A 44 2.94 0.94 -2.51
CA LEU A 44 2.06 0.52 -3.61
C LEU A 44 2.81 0.38 -4.93
N MET A 45 3.72 1.32 -5.24
CA MET A 45 4.49 1.28 -6.47
C MET A 45 5.47 0.10 -6.50
N LEU A 46 6.14 -0.19 -5.37
CA LEU A 46 7.04 -1.34 -5.25
C LEU A 46 6.31 -2.66 -5.47
N ASP A 47 5.13 -2.83 -4.87
CA ASP A 47 4.33 -4.04 -5.07
C ASP A 47 3.86 -4.17 -6.53
N TYR A 48 3.43 -3.08 -7.16
CA TYR A 48 3.12 -3.04 -8.59
C TYR A 48 4.31 -3.48 -9.46
N LEU A 49 5.49 -2.88 -9.28
CA LEU A 49 6.68 -3.19 -10.09
C LEU A 49 7.10 -4.66 -9.93
N SER A 50 6.98 -5.22 -8.73
CA SER A 50 7.32 -6.62 -8.48
C SER A 50 6.37 -7.62 -9.15
N ARG A 51 5.12 -7.23 -9.41
CA ARG A 51 4.06 -8.14 -9.89
C ARG A 51 3.66 -7.92 -11.35
N ILE A 52 3.93 -6.74 -11.92
CA ILE A 52 3.47 -6.41 -13.27
C ILE A 52 4.00 -7.37 -14.34
N GLN A 53 5.22 -7.89 -14.14
CA GLN A 53 5.82 -8.90 -15.02
C GLN A 53 5.07 -10.22 -15.08
N ALA A 54 4.21 -10.51 -14.09
CA ALA A 54 3.37 -11.70 -14.05
C ALA A 54 1.97 -11.46 -14.65
N PHE A 55 1.74 -10.32 -15.30
CA PHE A 55 0.49 -10.05 -15.99
C PHE A 55 0.27 -11.07 -17.10
N ASP A 56 -0.93 -11.66 -17.09
CA ASP A 56 -1.36 -12.64 -18.07
C ASP A 56 -2.68 -12.13 -18.72
N PRO A 57 -2.64 -11.77 -20.01
CA PRO A 57 -3.81 -11.25 -20.72
C PRO A 57 -4.92 -12.28 -20.93
N GLU A 58 -4.65 -13.58 -20.84
CA GLU A 58 -5.68 -14.62 -20.96
C GLU A 58 -6.54 -14.71 -19.69
N LYS A 59 -6.00 -14.28 -18.55
CA LYS A 59 -6.68 -14.35 -17.23
C LYS A 59 -7.46 -13.08 -16.87
N SER A 60 -7.04 -11.93 -17.37
CA SER A 60 -7.70 -10.64 -17.07
C SER A 60 -7.23 -9.52 -17.99
N CYS A 61 -7.98 -8.42 -18.06
CA CYS A 61 -7.46 -7.19 -18.65
C CYS A 61 -6.45 -6.51 -17.70
N ARG A 62 -5.52 -5.76 -18.30
CA ARG A 62 -4.42 -5.11 -17.56
C ARG A 62 -4.90 -4.19 -16.43
N ASN A 63 -5.96 -3.43 -16.66
CA ASN A 63 -6.50 -2.51 -15.65
C ASN A 63 -7.04 -3.26 -14.43
N THR A 64 -7.76 -4.36 -14.63
CA THR A 64 -8.24 -5.22 -13.54
C THR A 64 -7.09 -5.85 -12.78
N PHE A 65 -6.05 -6.31 -13.47
CA PHE A 65 -4.86 -6.85 -12.82
C PHE A 65 -4.18 -5.82 -11.92
N ILE A 66 -4.00 -4.58 -12.41
CA ILE A 66 -3.41 -3.47 -11.66
C ILE A 66 -4.25 -3.11 -10.43
N ASP A 67 -5.56 -2.88 -10.60
CA ASP A 67 -6.46 -2.57 -9.48
C ASP A 67 -6.41 -3.68 -8.41
N ARG A 68 -6.40 -4.94 -8.85
CA ARG A 68 -6.31 -6.09 -7.94
C ARG A 68 -5.00 -6.11 -7.16
N ILE A 69 -3.85 -5.88 -7.80
CA ILE A 69 -2.54 -5.75 -7.12
C ILE A 69 -2.61 -4.68 -6.03
N LEU A 70 -3.03 -3.46 -6.39
CA LEU A 70 -3.04 -2.31 -5.49
C LEU A 70 -3.99 -2.52 -4.30
N ARG A 71 -5.19 -3.08 -4.54
CA ARG A 71 -6.14 -3.41 -3.47
C ARG A 71 -5.60 -4.47 -2.51
N HIS A 72 -4.95 -5.52 -3.03
CA HIS A 72 -4.35 -6.56 -2.20
C HIS A 72 -3.25 -5.98 -1.31
N LYS A 73 -2.38 -5.12 -1.85
CA LYS A 73 -1.35 -4.44 -1.06
C LYS A 73 -1.95 -3.54 0.01
N CYS A 74 -2.97 -2.74 -0.31
CA CYS A 74 -3.69 -1.91 0.68
C CYS A 74 -4.25 -2.77 1.84
N ALA A 75 -4.92 -3.87 1.52
CA ALA A 75 -5.47 -4.79 2.52
C ALA A 75 -4.37 -5.43 3.39
N ALA A 76 -3.25 -5.82 2.77
CA ALA A 76 -2.09 -6.37 3.47
C ALA A 76 -1.49 -5.35 4.46
N MET A 77 -1.31 -4.09 4.04
CA MET A 77 -0.81 -3.02 4.90
C MET A 77 -1.74 -2.75 6.10
N ILE A 78 -3.06 -2.70 5.88
CA ILE A 78 -4.04 -2.56 6.98
C ILE A 78 -3.94 -3.74 7.94
N LYS A 79 -3.80 -4.97 7.43
CA LYS A 79 -3.67 -6.18 8.26
C LYS A 79 -2.40 -6.13 9.10
N ALA A 80 -1.27 -5.72 8.51
CA ALA A 80 0.02 -5.60 9.20
C ALA A 80 -0.05 -4.54 10.33
N ALA A 81 -0.52 -3.34 10.03
CA ALA A 81 -0.65 -2.27 11.03
C ALA A 81 -1.60 -2.65 12.19
N LYS A 82 -2.68 -3.39 11.91
CA LYS A 82 -3.55 -3.94 12.97
C LYS A 82 -2.83 -4.97 13.83
N ALA A 83 -2.00 -5.83 13.23
CA ALA A 83 -1.24 -6.84 13.96
C ALA A 83 -0.18 -6.21 14.87
N GLU A 84 0.55 -5.21 14.38
CA GLU A 84 1.54 -4.44 15.14
C GLU A 84 0.90 -3.74 16.35
N LYS A 85 -0.25 -3.07 16.17
CA LYS A 85 -0.97 -2.45 17.29
C LYS A 85 -1.40 -3.45 18.36
N ARG A 86 -1.84 -4.65 17.97
CA ARG A 86 -2.17 -5.72 18.93
C ARG A 86 -0.93 -6.21 19.69
N ASN A 87 0.19 -6.37 19.00
CA ASN A 87 1.42 -6.83 19.62
C ASN A 87 2.02 -5.78 20.58
N ASN A 88 1.95 -4.49 20.23
CA ASN A 88 2.36 -3.40 21.13
C ASN A 88 1.44 -3.26 22.36
N GLY A 89 0.15 -3.59 22.24
CA GLY A 89 -0.76 -3.70 23.38
C GLY A 89 -0.51 -4.94 24.23
N PHE A 90 0.17 -5.94 23.68
CA PHE A 90 0.65 -7.14 24.37
C PHE A 90 2.12 -6.94 24.78
N GLN A 91 2.42 -5.87 25.52
CA GLN A 91 3.67 -5.87 26.26
C GLN A 91 3.57 -6.98 27.31
N ALA A 92 4.31 -8.06 27.08
CA ALA A 92 4.62 -9.01 28.13
C ALA A 92 5.38 -8.22 29.21
N THR A 93 4.67 -7.79 30.25
CA THR A 93 5.30 -7.47 31.52
C THR A 93 6.03 -8.74 31.93
N SER A 94 7.35 -8.71 31.79
CA SER A 94 8.23 -9.74 32.35
C SER A 94 7.90 -9.80 33.84
N LEU A 95 7.35 -10.94 34.28
CA LEU A 95 7.24 -11.25 35.70
C LEU A 95 8.56 -11.91 36.12
N ASP A 96 9.24 -11.20 37.00
CA ASP A 96 10.30 -11.61 37.93
C ASP A 96 11.72 -11.90 37.42
N SER A 97 12.67 -11.14 37.97
CA SER A 97 13.53 -11.66 39.06
C SER A 97 13.90 -10.54 40.02
#